data_AF-A0A7Y4P0Q1-F1
#
_entry.id   AF-A0A7Y4P0Q1-F1
#
_cell.length_a   1.000
_cell.length_b   1.000
_cell.length_c   1.000
_cell.angle_alpha   90.00
_cell.angle_beta   90.00
_cell.angle_gamma   90.00
#
_symmetry.space_group_name_H-M   'P 1'
#
loop_
_entity.id
_entity.type
_entity.pdbx_description
1 polymer ?
#
loop_
_entity_poly.entity_id
_entity_poly.type
_entity_poly.pdbx_seq_one_letter_code
_entity_poly.pdbx_strand_id
1 'polypeptide(L)'
;MNTDDWQYIAIVSQAARETAERPGALWRRQGDVLEYLSFVDWTWHPGTERYFPLPSLQVTISAEQAEELLADRQRFVKYWVLHESRAKGDPSDGTFVYRRLSSPDRLAEQYFWNTEWTDTTEIHDFLVGGPHDVPDLKPIDAAEAERIIQETTGVVGATDL
;
A
#
# COMPACT_ATOMS: atom_id res chain seq x y z
N MET A 1 33.26 -4.91 2.84
CA MET A 1 32.48 -4.25 1.77
C MET A 1 31.63 -3.23 2.48
N ASN A 2 31.80 -1.93 2.18
CA ASN A 2 30.91 -0.92 2.73
C ASN A 2 29.51 -1.19 2.17
N THR A 3 28.53 -1.19 3.06
CA THR A 3 27.10 -1.29 2.77
C THR A 3 26.54 -0.02 2.10
N ASP A 4 27.39 0.93 1.71
CA ASP A 4 27.04 2.33 1.39
C ASP A 4 26.91 2.66 -0.11
N ASP A 5 27.01 1.68 -1.01
CA ASP A 5 27.05 1.95 -2.46
C ASP A 5 25.75 1.58 -3.20
N TRP A 6 24.64 1.53 -2.48
CA TRP A 6 23.31 1.33 -3.08
C TRP A 6 22.78 2.63 -3.67
N GLN A 7 22.41 2.60 -4.95
CA GLN A 7 21.58 3.63 -5.55
C GLN A 7 20.11 3.32 -5.26
N TYR A 8 19.41 4.22 -4.56
CA TYR A 8 17.99 4.08 -4.26
C TYR A 8 17.12 4.78 -5.33
N ILE A 9 16.03 4.12 -5.69
CA ILE A 9 15.17 4.51 -6.81
C ILE A 9 13.71 4.43 -6.35
N ALA A 10 13.05 5.58 -6.29
CA ALA A 10 11.62 5.71 -6.05
C ALA A 10 10.86 5.63 -7.37
N ILE A 11 9.76 4.88 -7.41
CA ILE A 11 8.90 4.75 -8.57
C ILE A 11 7.68 5.64 -8.39
N VAL A 12 7.49 6.60 -9.30
CA VAL A 12 6.46 7.63 -9.19
C VAL A 12 5.59 7.68 -10.44
N SER A 13 4.29 7.51 -10.28
CA SER A 13 3.30 7.67 -11.35
C SER A 13 2.49 8.95 -11.16
N GLN A 14 2.54 9.86 -12.15
CA GLN A 14 1.67 11.05 -12.18
C GLN A 14 0.18 10.69 -12.21
N ALA A 15 -0.17 9.61 -12.91
CA ALA A 15 -1.55 9.13 -12.99
C ALA A 15 -2.07 8.69 -11.61
N ALA A 16 -1.20 8.12 -10.78
CA ALA A 16 -1.50 7.73 -9.41
C ALA A 16 -1.23 8.84 -8.37
N ARG A 17 -0.80 10.04 -8.82
CA ARG A 17 -0.39 11.17 -7.96
C ARG A 17 0.71 10.81 -6.95
N GLU A 18 1.61 9.91 -7.33
CA GLU A 18 2.74 9.49 -6.49
C GLU A 18 3.89 10.50 -6.60
N THR A 19 4.67 10.60 -5.53
CA THR A 19 5.82 11.50 -5.41
C THR A 19 7.01 10.75 -4.83
N ALA A 20 8.21 11.35 -4.84
CA ALA A 20 9.38 10.73 -4.20
C ALA A 20 9.20 10.49 -2.69
N GLU A 21 8.37 11.31 -2.03
CA GLU A 21 8.01 11.19 -0.60
C GLU A 21 6.88 10.17 -0.34
N ARG A 22 6.17 9.76 -1.40
CA ARG A 22 5.12 8.74 -1.35
C ARG A 22 5.11 7.91 -2.64
N PRO A 23 6.17 7.13 -2.90
CA PRO A 23 6.30 6.42 -4.15
C PRO A 23 5.48 5.13 -4.16
N GLY A 24 5.13 4.65 -5.35
CA GLY A 24 4.37 3.41 -5.52
C GLY A 24 5.22 2.14 -5.36
N ALA A 25 6.55 2.26 -5.49
CA ALA A 25 7.51 1.19 -5.22
C ALA A 25 8.88 1.79 -4.88
N LEU A 26 9.69 1.03 -4.15
CA LEU A 26 11.08 1.39 -3.83
C LEU A 26 12.03 0.30 -4.32
N TRP A 27 13.09 0.72 -4.99
CA TRP A 27 14.11 -0.14 -5.57
C TRP A 27 15.50 0.31 -5.13
N ARG A 28 16.46 -0.61 -5.13
CA ARG A 28 17.87 -0.30 -4.96
C ARG A 28 18.74 -1.09 -5.93
N ARG A 29 19.86 -0.49 -6.33
CA ARG A 29 20.79 -1.09 -7.28
C ARG A 29 22.23 -0.97 -6.79
N GLN A 30 23.02 -2.03 -6.97
CA GLN A 30 24.47 -2.04 -6.76
C GLN A 30 25.14 -2.82 -7.90
N GLY A 31 25.78 -2.11 -8.83
CA GLY A 31 26.33 -2.73 -10.05
C GLY A 31 25.24 -3.39 -10.89
N ASP A 32 25.31 -4.71 -11.02
CA ASP A 32 24.31 -5.53 -11.73
C ASP A 32 23.24 -6.14 -10.81
N VAL A 33 23.36 -5.93 -9.49
CA VAL A 33 22.36 -6.37 -8.52
C VAL A 33 21.26 -5.34 -8.45
N LEU A 34 20.03 -5.79 -8.66
CA LEU A 34 18.81 -4.98 -8.57
C LEU A 34 17.88 -5.64 -7.56
N GLU A 35 17.34 -4.84 -6.64
CA GLU A 35 16.39 -5.30 -5.64
C GLU A 35 15.21 -4.34 -5.52
N TYR A 36 14.06 -4.86 -5.12
CA TYR A 36 12.89 -4.07 -4.77
C TYR A 36 12.47 -4.37 -3.33
N LEU A 37 11.89 -3.37 -2.67
CA LEU A 37 11.27 -3.58 -1.36
C LEU A 37 9.87 -4.17 -1.56
N SER A 38 9.63 -5.36 -1.01
CA SER A 38 8.27 -5.89 -0.89
C SER A 38 7.58 -5.19 0.28
N PHE A 39 6.40 -4.61 0.03
CA PHE A 39 5.59 -3.99 1.09
C PHE A 39 4.71 -5.02 1.82
N VAL A 40 4.78 -6.29 1.42
CA VAL A 40 4.05 -7.38 2.10
C VAL A 40 4.85 -7.91 3.28
N ASP A 41 6.16 -8.09 3.13
CA ASP A 41 7.05 -8.62 4.16
C ASP A 41 8.17 -7.65 4.59
N TRP A 42 8.15 -6.43 4.05
CA TRP A 42 9.12 -5.36 4.34
C TRP A 42 10.58 -5.75 4.13
N THR A 43 10.82 -6.67 3.20
CA THR A 43 12.16 -7.18 2.89
C THR A 43 12.55 -6.84 1.45
N TRP A 44 13.86 -6.65 1.23
CA TRP A 44 14.42 -6.47 -0.10
C TRP A 44 14.48 -7.81 -0.81
N HIS A 45 13.90 -7.89 -2.01
CA HIS A 45 13.88 -9.08 -2.84
C HIS A 45 14.66 -8.86 -4.13
N PRO A 46 15.28 -9.92 -4.69
CA PRO A 46 15.89 -9.86 -6.01
C PRO A 46 14.90 -9.37 -7.06
N GLY A 47 15.24 -8.25 -7.69
CA GLY A 47 14.52 -7.70 -8.82
C GLY A 47 14.98 -8.33 -10.13
N THR A 48 14.15 -8.18 -11.16
CA THR A 48 14.57 -8.47 -12.53
C THR A 48 14.22 -7.28 -13.41
N GLU A 49 14.97 -7.07 -14.49
CA GLU A 49 14.68 -6.03 -15.49
C GLU A 49 13.26 -6.12 -16.06
N ARG A 50 12.63 -7.31 -16.00
CA ARG A 50 11.24 -7.51 -16.41
C ARG A 50 10.23 -6.74 -15.55
N TYR A 51 10.52 -6.61 -14.25
CA TYR A 51 9.67 -5.91 -13.29
C TYR A 51 10.14 -4.49 -13.04
N PHE A 52 11.32 -4.12 -13.55
CA PHE A 52 11.87 -2.80 -13.33
C PHE A 52 11.08 -1.76 -14.14
N PRO A 53 10.51 -0.73 -13.50
CA PRO A 53 9.62 0.21 -14.19
C PRO A 53 10.33 1.02 -15.27
N LEU A 54 9.55 1.59 -16.19
CA LEU A 54 10.09 2.45 -17.26
C LEU A 54 10.94 3.59 -16.68
N PRO A 55 12.05 3.99 -17.35
CA PRO A 55 12.92 5.07 -16.86
C PRO A 55 12.20 6.39 -16.56
N SER A 56 11.10 6.67 -17.26
CA SER A 56 10.29 7.88 -17.04
C SER A 56 9.54 7.91 -15.70
N LEU A 57 9.42 6.77 -15.01
CA LEU A 57 8.79 6.65 -13.69
C LEU A 57 9.83 6.62 -12.56
N GLN A 58 11.13 6.59 -12.89
CA GLN A 58 12.20 6.41 -11.92
C GLN A 58 12.71 7.76 -11.43
N VAL A 59 12.76 7.93 -10.11
CA VAL A 59 13.40 9.06 -9.45
C VAL A 59 14.48 8.52 -8.53
N THR A 60 15.74 8.87 -8.80
CA THR A 60 16.84 8.55 -7.87
C THR A 60 16.67 9.38 -6.60
N ILE A 61 16.78 8.72 -5.45
CA ILE A 61 16.72 9.35 -4.12
C ILE A 61 18.00 9.04 -3.36
N SER A 62 18.30 9.83 -2.32
CA SER A 62 19.44 9.57 -1.45
C SER A 62 19.20 8.38 -0.51
N ALA A 63 20.27 7.87 0.10
CA ALA A 63 20.15 6.82 1.11
C ALA A 63 19.36 7.30 2.33
N GLU A 64 19.57 8.55 2.75
CA GLU A 64 18.84 9.17 3.86
C GLU A 64 17.34 9.26 3.56
N GLN A 65 16.96 9.65 2.34
CA GLN A 65 15.56 9.67 1.91
C GLN A 65 14.94 8.26 1.91
N ALA A 66 15.71 7.25 1.49
CA ALA A 66 15.25 5.86 1.54
C ALA A 66 15.06 5.37 2.99
N GLU A 67 15.95 5.73 3.90
CA GLU A 67 15.83 5.42 5.34
C GLU A 67 14.61 6.09 5.97
N GLU A 68 14.35 7.37 5.66
CA GLU A 68 13.16 8.10 6.10
C GLU A 68 11.87 7.40 5.61
N LEU A 69 11.85 6.96 4.35
CA LEU A 69 10.72 6.22 3.80
C LEU A 69 10.54 4.87 4.50
N LEU A 70 11.63 4.13 4.76
CA LEU A 70 11.59 2.83 5.44
C LEU A 70 11.14 2.94 6.91
N ALA A 71 11.36 4.09 7.54
CA ALA A 71 10.90 4.38 8.89
C ALA A 71 9.38 4.64 8.98
N ASP A 72 8.75 5.03 7.86
CA ASP A 72 7.31 5.31 7.79
C ASP A 72 6.62 4.41 6.74
N ARG A 73 6.53 3.13 7.09
CA ARG A 73 5.95 2.06 6.26
C ARG A 73 4.50 2.33 5.87
N GLN A 74 3.75 3.04 6.70
CA GLN A 74 2.34 3.37 6.44
C GLN A 74 2.16 4.21 5.17
N ARG A 75 3.17 4.96 4.73
CA ARG A 75 3.12 5.78 3.50
C ARG A 75 2.86 4.96 2.24
N PHE A 76 3.31 3.72 2.23
CA PHE A 76 3.21 2.81 1.08
C PHE A 76 1.87 2.05 1.04
N VAL A 77 1.09 2.14 2.10
CA VAL A 77 -0.21 1.48 2.19
C VAL A 77 -1.30 2.43 1.74
N LYS A 78 -2.17 1.94 0.87
CA LYS A 78 -3.36 2.67 0.44
C LYS A 78 -4.55 2.11 1.22
N TYR A 79 -5.39 2.99 1.76
CA TYR A 79 -6.54 2.63 2.58
C TYR A 79 -7.84 3.13 1.96
N TRP A 80 -8.92 2.37 2.18
CA TRP A 80 -10.27 2.75 1.83
C TRP A 80 -11.24 2.36 2.94
N VAL A 81 -12.36 3.06 3.03
CA VAL A 81 -13.52 2.64 3.82
C VAL A 81 -14.69 2.38 2.89
N LEU A 82 -15.41 1.30 3.14
CA LEU A 82 -16.72 1.04 2.57
C LEU A 82 -17.76 1.17 3.66
N HIS A 83 -18.81 1.95 3.40
CA HIS A 83 -20.00 1.98 4.24
C HIS A 83 -21.13 1.27 3.51
N GLU A 84 -21.46 0.04 3.92
CA GLU A 84 -22.61 -0.65 3.34
C GLU A 84 -23.90 -0.07 3.91
N SER A 85 -24.77 0.43 3.02
CA SER A 85 -26.10 0.86 3.41
C SER A 85 -26.92 -0.35 3.88
N ARG A 86 -27.49 -0.22 5.07
CA ARG A 86 -28.33 -1.21 5.76
C ARG A 86 -29.37 -1.83 4.82
N ALA A 87 -29.11 -3.02 4.30
CA ALA A 87 -30.19 -3.87 3.80
C ALA A 87 -31.06 -4.24 5.02
N LYS A 88 -32.38 -4.06 4.93
CA LYS A 88 -33.32 -4.35 6.03
C LYS A 88 -33.14 -5.79 6.51
N GLY A 89 -32.51 -5.96 7.68
CA GLY A 89 -32.46 -7.24 8.40
C GLY A 89 -31.08 -7.75 8.81
N ASP A 90 -29.99 -7.13 8.35
CA ASP A 90 -28.63 -7.50 8.78
C ASP A 90 -28.16 -6.57 9.93
N PRO A 91 -27.82 -7.12 11.12
CA PRO A 91 -27.38 -6.33 12.27
C PRO A 91 -25.94 -5.81 12.18
N SER A 92 -25.14 -6.16 11.18
CA SER A 92 -23.84 -5.51 10.98
C SER A 92 -24.01 -4.15 10.30
N ASP A 93 -23.81 -3.07 11.07
CA ASP A 93 -23.51 -1.76 10.50
C ASP A 93 -22.14 -1.89 9.79
N GLY A 94 -22.18 -2.25 8.49
CA GLY A 94 -21.01 -2.72 7.74
C GLY A 94 -20.07 -1.59 7.34
N THR A 95 -19.36 -1.00 8.29
CA THR A 95 -18.19 -0.16 8.00
C THR A 95 -16.97 -1.06 7.91
N PHE A 96 -16.44 -1.22 6.70
CA PHE A 96 -15.29 -2.07 6.42
C PHE A 96 -14.10 -1.21 6.03
N VAL A 97 -12.96 -1.47 6.65
CA VAL A 97 -11.69 -0.82 6.29
C VAL A 97 -10.88 -1.76 5.44
N TYR A 98 -10.43 -1.26 4.30
CA TYR A 98 -9.64 -1.97 3.33
C TYR A 98 -8.23 -1.37 3.26
N ARG A 99 -7.25 -2.21 2.96
CA ARG A 99 -5.89 -1.78 2.63
C ARG A 99 -5.34 -2.51 1.42
N ARG A 100 -4.38 -1.87 0.76
CA ARG A 100 -3.61 -2.46 -0.33
C ARG A 100 -2.13 -2.24 -0.12
N LEU A 101 -1.39 -3.33 -0.18
CA LEU A 101 0.07 -3.39 -0.19
C LEU A 101 0.50 -3.79 -1.61
N SER A 102 1.35 -2.97 -2.23
CA SER A 102 1.76 -3.17 -3.62
C SER A 102 3.23 -3.51 -3.69
N SER A 103 3.56 -4.71 -4.17
CA SER A 103 4.92 -5.10 -4.52
C SER A 103 4.98 -5.42 -6.02
N PRO A 104 6.14 -5.26 -6.68
CA PRO A 104 6.30 -5.59 -8.10
C PRO A 104 5.87 -7.01 -8.49
N ASP A 105 6.00 -7.98 -7.59
CA ASP A 105 5.66 -9.39 -7.77
C ASP A 105 4.27 -9.77 -7.24
N ARG A 106 3.76 -9.03 -6.25
CA ARG A 106 2.50 -9.34 -5.57
C ARG A 106 1.74 -8.08 -5.20
N LEU A 107 0.44 -8.12 -5.48
CA LEU A 107 -0.53 -7.24 -4.88
C LEU A 107 -1.24 -7.97 -3.75
N ALA A 108 -1.25 -7.38 -2.55
CA ALA A 108 -2.06 -7.86 -1.43
C ALA A 108 -3.15 -6.84 -1.13
N GLU A 109 -4.39 -7.27 -1.30
CA GLU A 109 -5.60 -6.52 -1.00
C GLU A 109 -6.27 -7.19 0.18
N GLN A 110 -6.61 -6.40 1.19
CA GLN A 110 -7.06 -6.92 2.47
C GLN A 110 -8.19 -6.04 3.04
N TYR A 111 -9.07 -6.66 3.81
CA TYR A 111 -10.04 -5.95 4.63
C TYR A 111 -9.83 -6.31 6.10
N PHE A 112 -10.17 -5.37 6.98
CA PHE A 112 -10.10 -5.59 8.41
C PHE A 112 -11.40 -6.21 8.89
N TRP A 113 -11.29 -7.39 9.50
CA TRP A 113 -12.43 -8.09 10.06
C TRP A 113 -12.05 -8.72 11.38
N ASN A 114 -12.96 -8.59 12.36
CA ASN A 114 -12.80 -9.08 13.72
C ASN A 114 -11.59 -8.44 14.42
N THR A 115 -10.39 -8.98 14.22
CA THR A 115 -9.14 -8.48 14.82
C THR A 115 -7.93 -8.58 13.89
N GLU A 116 -8.12 -8.91 12.60
CA GLU A 116 -7.01 -9.14 11.68
C GLU A 116 -7.30 -8.66 10.25
N TRP A 117 -6.22 -8.50 9.50
CA TRP A 117 -6.28 -8.22 8.07
C TRP A 117 -6.43 -9.53 7.30
N THR A 118 -7.53 -9.66 6.56
CA THR A 118 -7.85 -10.84 5.76
C THR A 118 -7.72 -10.52 4.27
N ASP A 119 -7.09 -11.40 3.51
CA ASP A 119 -6.97 -11.27 2.05
C ASP A 119 -8.36 -11.22 1.38
N THR A 120 -8.54 -10.32 0.42
CA THR A 120 -9.75 -10.16 -0.38
C THR A 120 -9.41 -9.81 -1.83
N THR A 121 -10.36 -10.04 -2.74
CA THR A 121 -10.31 -9.57 -4.13
C THR A 121 -11.29 -8.44 -4.42
N GLU A 122 -12.10 -8.03 -3.42
CA GLU A 122 -13.19 -7.06 -3.59
C GLU A 122 -12.68 -5.67 -3.98
N ILE A 123 -11.52 -5.24 -3.45
CA ILE A 123 -10.92 -3.94 -3.80
C ILE A 123 -10.63 -3.88 -5.30
N HIS A 124 -10.02 -4.93 -5.87
CA HIS A 124 -9.76 -5.01 -7.29
C HIS A 124 -11.05 -4.85 -8.11
N ASP A 125 -12.09 -5.60 -7.74
CA ASP A 125 -13.38 -5.56 -8.43
C ASP A 125 -14.02 -4.15 -8.33
N PHE A 126 -13.86 -3.47 -7.20
CA PHE A 126 -14.34 -2.10 -7.02
C PHE A 126 -13.59 -1.05 -7.86
N LEU A 127 -12.29 -1.25 -8.10
CA LEU A 127 -11.46 -0.34 -8.90
C LEU A 127 -11.58 -0.60 -10.41
N VAL A 128 -12.00 -1.80 -10.80
CA VAL A 128 -12.23 -2.19 -12.21
C VAL A 128 -13.69 -1.97 -12.63
N GLY A 129 -14.63 -2.02 -11.67
CA GLY A 129 -16.04 -1.67 -11.85
C GLY A 129 -16.19 -0.21 -12.29
N GLY A 130 -17.19 0.06 -13.12
CA GLY A 130 -17.46 1.42 -13.60
C GLY A 130 -17.85 2.34 -12.44
N PRO A 131 -17.87 3.68 -12.65
CA PRO A 131 -18.18 4.67 -11.62
C PRO A 131 -19.58 4.56 -10.97
N HIS A 132 -20.41 3.60 -11.40
CA HIS A 132 -21.72 3.27 -10.83
C HIS A 132 -21.69 2.11 -9.83
N ASP A 133 -20.59 1.36 -9.74
CA ASP A 133 -20.60 0.07 -9.07
C ASP A 133 -20.29 0.17 -7.56
N VAL A 134 -19.66 1.26 -7.06
CA VAL A 134 -19.26 1.36 -5.64
C VAL A 134 -19.13 2.81 -5.10
N PRO A 135 -20.21 3.61 -5.07
CA PRO A 135 -20.15 5.00 -4.60
C PRO A 135 -19.71 5.17 -3.13
N ASP A 136 -19.82 4.12 -2.32
CA ASP A 136 -19.55 4.17 -0.88
C ASP A 136 -18.09 3.81 -0.52
N LEU A 137 -17.26 3.40 -1.49
CA LEU A 137 -15.83 3.15 -1.26
C LEU A 137 -15.04 4.46 -1.36
N LYS A 138 -14.46 4.91 -0.24
CA LYS A 138 -13.77 6.20 -0.15
C LYS A 138 -12.31 6.01 0.27
N PRO A 139 -11.34 6.66 -0.43
CA PRO A 139 -9.95 6.65 0.01
C PRO A 139 -9.81 7.40 1.33
N ILE A 140 -9.03 6.84 2.25
CA ILE A 140 -8.71 7.41 3.56
C ILE A 140 -7.20 7.29 3.82
N ASP A 141 -6.71 7.94 4.86
CA ASP A 141 -5.34 7.75 5.34
C ASP A 141 -5.24 6.71 6.47
N ALA A 142 -4.02 6.41 6.91
CA ALA A 142 -3.77 5.42 7.96
C ALA A 142 -4.38 5.82 9.31
N ALA A 143 -4.36 7.12 9.64
CA ALA A 143 -4.89 7.62 10.91
C ALA A 143 -6.42 7.48 10.97
N GLU A 144 -7.10 7.79 9.86
CA GLU A 144 -8.53 7.60 9.73
C GLU A 144 -8.92 6.12 9.69
N ALA A 145 -8.12 5.27 9.03
CA ALA A 145 -8.30 3.82 9.06
C ALA A 145 -8.20 3.26 10.49
N GLU A 146 -7.17 3.66 11.25
CA GLU A 146 -6.96 3.29 12.65
C GLU A 146 -8.16 3.73 13.51
N ARG A 147 -8.61 4.98 13.37
CA ARG A 147 -9.76 5.51 14.10
C ARG A 147 -11.03 4.70 13.84
N ILE A 148 -11.33 4.39 12.59
CA ILE A 148 -12.52 3.62 12.21
C ILE A 148 -12.43 2.19 12.77
N ILE A 149 -11.27 1.54 12.66
CA ILE A 149 -11.06 0.19 13.22
C ILE A 149 -11.25 0.21 14.73
N GLN A 150 -10.69 1.19 15.43
CA GLN A 150 -10.83 1.34 16.86
C GLN A 150 -12.30 1.57 17.27
N GLU A 151 -13.03 2.42 16.55
CA GLU A 151 -14.43 2.73 16.83
C GLU A 151 -15.37 1.53 16.59
N THR A 152 -15.09 0.75 15.54
CA THR A 152 -15.96 -0.37 15.13
C THR A 152 -15.63 -1.69 15.83
N THR A 153 -14.35 -1.92 16.17
CA THR A 153 -13.87 -3.21 16.73
C THR A 153 -13.23 -3.10 18.10
N GLY A 154 -12.82 -1.90 18.53
CA GLY A 154 -12.04 -1.69 19.76
C GLY A 154 -10.56 -2.04 19.66
N VAL A 155 -10.07 -2.49 18.49
CA VAL A 155 -8.66 -2.82 18.25
C VAL A 155 -7.83 -1.53 18.10
N VAL A 156 -6.61 -1.55 18.64
CA VAL A 156 -5.61 -0.47 18.53
C VAL A 156 -4.32 -1.04 17.97
N GLY A 157 -3.62 -0.27 17.15
CA GLY A 157 -2.40 -0.65 16.44
C GLY A 157 -2.68 -1.51 15.20
N ALA A 158 -3.90 -1.48 14.65
CA ALA A 158 -4.25 -2.30 13.49
C ALA A 158 -3.50 -1.86 12.22
N THR A 159 -3.12 -0.59 12.14
CA THR A 159 -2.38 -0.01 11.02
C THR A 159 -0.86 0.06 11.24
N ASP A 160 -0.37 -0.42 12.38
CA ASP A 160 1.08 -0.47 12.68
C ASP A 160 1.77 -1.56 11.82
N LEU A 161 2.93 -1.22 11.26
CA LEU A 161 3.68 -2.03 10.27
C LEU A 161 5.18 -2.07 10.56
#